data_AF-A0A1G1Z0C0-F1
#
_entry.id   AF-A0A1G1Z0C0-F1
#
_cell.length_a   1.000
_cell.length_b   1.000
_cell.length_c   1.000
_cell.angle_alpha   90.00
_cell.angle_beta   90.00
_cell.angle_gamma   90.00
#
_symmetry.space_group_name_H-M   'P 1'
#
loop_
_entity.id
_entity.type
_entity.pdbx_description
1 polymer ?
#
loop_
_entity_poly.entity_id
_entity_poly.type
_entity_poly.pdbx_seq_one_letter_code
_entity_poly.pdbx_strand_id
1 'polypeptide(L)'
;MIKRNECRIDTLKPRAEYLALYGGDPKEIVITSSYLKFFPAMRPTRQRLVMKAFDELQHSGSRDFNVYRLLCEEAIEVFLKDPGAWHKGIALFAMRNMVSTQTERKHRQAIKECQSELRKVGVSQELTAV
;
A
#
# COMPACT_ATOMS: atom_id res chain seq x y z
N MET A 1 8.17 -6.33 -21.08
CA MET A 1 9.12 -5.84 -20.06
C MET A 1 9.20 -4.33 -20.14
N ILE A 2 8.61 -3.60 -19.19
CA ILE A 2 8.90 -2.17 -19.04
C ILE A 2 10.32 -2.09 -18.50
N LYS A 3 11.25 -1.57 -19.30
CA LYS A 3 12.65 -1.38 -18.92
C LYS A 3 12.68 -0.47 -17.68
N ARG A 4 13.56 -0.76 -16.71
CA ARG A 4 13.89 0.08 -15.54
C ARG A 4 14.51 1.44 -15.90
N ASN A 5 14.17 1.99 -17.07
CA ASN A 5 14.68 3.27 -17.54
C ASN A 5 13.69 4.36 -17.15
N GLU A 6 14.16 5.20 -16.23
CA GLU A 6 13.73 6.59 -16.05
C GLU A 6 12.26 6.77 -15.66
N CYS A 7 11.91 6.28 -14.47
CA CYS A 7 10.84 6.94 -13.74
C CYS A 7 11.34 8.35 -13.34
N ARG A 8 11.21 9.32 -14.26
CA ARG A 8 11.57 10.72 -14.01
C ARG A 8 10.52 11.29 -13.07
N ILE A 9 10.97 11.92 -11.99
CA ILE A 9 10.05 12.51 -11.01
C ILE A 9 9.11 13.54 -11.66
N ASP A 10 9.58 14.23 -12.70
CA ASP A 10 8.81 15.25 -13.43
C ASP A 10 7.60 14.68 -14.17
N THR A 11 7.66 13.42 -14.61
CA THR A 11 6.52 12.75 -15.26
C THR A 11 5.64 12.02 -14.26
N LEU A 12 6.23 11.51 -13.17
CA LEU A 12 5.49 10.80 -12.13
C LEU A 12 4.69 11.73 -11.22
N LYS A 13 5.23 12.91 -10.88
CA LYS A 13 4.63 13.86 -9.93
C LYS A 13 3.23 14.32 -10.35
N PRO A 14 3.00 14.82 -11.58
CA PRO A 14 1.67 15.27 -11.99
C PRO A 14 0.64 14.13 -11.94
N ARG A 15 1.04 12.91 -12.33
CA ARG A 15 0.16 11.74 -12.28
C ARG A 15 -0.20 11.38 -10.84
N ALA A 16 0.78 11.37 -9.96
CA ALA A 16 0.58 11.10 -8.54
C ALA A 16 -0.32 12.13 -7.87
N GLU A 17 -0.13 13.42 -8.17
CA GLU A 17 -0.97 14.49 -7.65
C GLU A 17 -2.41 14.38 -8.16
N TYR A 18 -2.59 14.05 -9.44
CA TYR A 18 -3.91 13.76 -10.00
C TYR A 18 -4.59 12.59 -9.28
N LEU A 19 -3.92 11.44 -9.17
CA LEU A 19 -4.48 10.24 -8.55
C LEU A 19 -4.81 10.46 -7.06
N ALA A 20 -3.97 11.23 -6.36
CA ALA A 20 -4.20 11.57 -4.95
C ALA A 20 -5.45 12.45 -4.73
N LEU A 21 -5.80 13.30 -5.70
CA LEU A 21 -6.96 14.19 -5.61
C LEU A 21 -8.24 13.53 -6.11
N TYR A 22 -8.18 12.87 -7.26
CA TYR A 22 -9.37 12.42 -7.99
C TYR A 22 -9.64 10.92 -7.86
N GLY A 23 -8.68 10.12 -7.40
CA GLY A 23 -8.80 8.67 -7.38
C GLY A 23 -8.60 8.03 -8.75
N GLY A 24 -9.04 6.78 -8.88
CA GLY A 24 -8.84 5.94 -10.05
C GLY A 24 -8.79 4.47 -9.71
N ASP A 25 -8.23 3.65 -10.60
CA ASP A 25 -8.00 2.23 -10.34
C ASP A 25 -7.07 2.05 -9.12
N PRO A 26 -7.50 1.37 -8.04
CA PRO A 26 -6.67 1.10 -6.88
C PRO A 26 -5.30 0.54 -7.22
N LYS A 27 -5.21 -0.31 -8.25
CA LYS A 27 -3.96 -0.90 -8.70
C LYS A 27 -2.99 0.15 -9.21
N GLU A 28 -3.48 1.10 -9.99
CA GLU A 28 -2.67 2.20 -10.49
C GLU A 28 -2.20 3.12 -9.36
N ILE A 29 -3.08 3.40 -8.40
CA ILE A 29 -2.76 4.25 -7.24
C ILE A 29 -1.61 3.63 -6.42
N VAL A 30 -1.71 2.35 -6.04
CA VAL A 30 -0.67 1.69 -5.23
C VAL A 30 0.65 1.50 -5.97
N ILE A 31 0.60 1.22 -7.28
CA ILE A 31 1.82 1.15 -8.11
C ILE A 31 2.50 2.52 -8.17
N THR A 32 1.73 3.59 -8.39
CA THR A 32 2.23 4.97 -8.40
C THR A 32 2.85 5.33 -7.06
N SER A 33 2.21 4.97 -5.94
CA SER A 33 2.77 5.17 -4.59
C SER A 33 4.12 4.48 -4.41
N SER A 34 4.26 3.23 -4.89
CA SER A 34 5.51 2.48 -4.71
C SER A 34 6.67 3.03 -5.55
N TYR A 35 6.40 3.65 -6.70
CA TYR A 35 7.44 4.37 -7.43
C TYR A 35 7.91 5.63 -6.70
N LEU A 36 7.02 6.30 -5.96
CA LEU A 36 7.37 7.52 -5.24
C LEU A 36 8.28 7.29 -4.03
N LYS A 37 8.47 6.04 -3.59
CA LYS A 37 9.26 5.70 -2.40
C LYS A 37 10.71 6.13 -2.45
N PHE A 38 11.23 6.24 -3.67
CA PHE A 38 12.59 6.67 -3.96
C PHE A 38 12.75 8.19 -3.95
N PHE A 39 11.66 8.96 -3.75
CA PHE A 39 11.67 10.42 -3.78
C PHE A 39 11.18 10.99 -2.43
N PRO A 40 12.08 11.30 -1.48
CA PRO A 40 11.71 11.76 -0.14
C PRO A 40 10.79 12.99 -0.12
N ALA A 41 11.00 13.93 -1.07
CA ALA A 41 10.17 15.13 -1.22
C ALA A 41 8.69 14.83 -1.55
N MET A 42 8.41 13.63 -2.08
CA MET A 42 7.06 13.20 -2.46
C MET A 42 6.33 12.43 -1.36
N ARG A 43 6.89 12.36 -0.15
CA ARG A 43 6.28 11.66 0.99
C ARG A 43 4.83 12.08 1.27
N PRO A 44 4.46 13.38 1.29
CA PRO A 44 3.06 13.78 1.51
C PRO A 44 2.12 13.26 0.42
N THR A 45 2.59 13.22 -0.83
CA THR A 45 1.80 12.68 -1.94
C THR A 45 1.66 11.15 -1.84
N ARG A 46 2.70 10.42 -1.40
CA ARG A 46 2.56 8.98 -1.07
C ARG A 46 1.52 8.73 0.01
N GLN A 47 1.57 9.48 1.11
CA GLN A 47 0.57 9.39 2.20
C GLN A 47 -0.86 9.52 1.64
N ARG A 48 -1.09 10.56 0.82
CA ARG A 48 -2.40 10.78 0.18
C ARG A 48 -2.80 9.65 -0.78
N LEU A 49 -1.86 9.10 -1.56
CA LEU A 49 -2.13 7.95 -2.43
C LEU A 49 -2.51 6.69 -1.64
N VAL A 50 -1.83 6.43 -0.51
CA VAL A 50 -2.17 5.30 0.37
C VAL A 50 -3.58 5.43 0.93
N MET A 51 -3.97 6.63 1.40
CA MET A 51 -5.35 6.90 1.82
C MET A 51 -6.34 6.69 0.68
N LYS A 52 -6.03 7.27 -0.48
CA LYS A 52 -6.94 7.20 -1.62
C LYS A 52 -7.12 5.77 -2.12
N ALA A 53 -6.04 4.98 -2.19
CA ALA A 53 -6.13 3.56 -2.54
C ALA A 53 -6.98 2.76 -1.55
N PHE A 54 -6.85 3.06 -0.25
CA PHE A 54 -7.71 2.46 0.77
C PHE A 54 -9.18 2.80 0.54
N ASP A 55 -9.52 4.07 0.35
CA ASP A 55 -10.88 4.52 0.08
C ASP A 55 -11.46 3.82 -1.16
N GLU A 56 -10.72 3.78 -2.27
CA GLU A 56 -11.18 3.11 -3.51
C GLU A 56 -11.36 1.60 -3.33
N LEU A 57 -10.53 0.93 -2.51
CA LEU A 57 -10.66 -0.50 -2.21
C LEU A 57 -11.85 -0.84 -1.32
N GLN A 58 -12.18 0.04 -0.36
CA GLN A 58 -13.37 -0.14 0.47
C GLN A 58 -14.66 -0.15 -0.36
N HIS A 59 -14.69 0.58 -1.48
CA HIS A 59 -15.88 0.71 -2.33
C HIS A 59 -15.87 -0.24 -3.54
N SER A 60 -14.70 -0.61 -4.08
CA SER A 60 -14.60 -1.40 -5.31
C SER A 60 -14.79 -2.91 -5.13
N GLY A 61 -14.61 -3.44 -3.91
CA GLY A 61 -14.71 -4.89 -3.65
C GLY A 61 -13.64 -5.73 -4.36
N SER A 62 -12.51 -5.13 -4.76
CA SER A 62 -11.41 -5.80 -5.45
C SER A 62 -10.94 -7.07 -4.73
N ARG A 63 -10.54 -8.08 -5.50
CA ARG A 63 -9.95 -9.33 -4.97
C ARG A 63 -8.49 -9.54 -5.41
N ASP A 64 -7.82 -8.50 -5.91
CA ASP A 64 -6.43 -8.61 -6.35
C ASP A 64 -5.49 -8.62 -5.13
N PHE A 65 -4.95 -9.80 -4.82
CA PHE A 65 -3.95 -10.01 -3.76
C PHE A 65 -2.79 -9.04 -3.85
N ASN A 66 -2.29 -8.74 -5.06
CA ASN A 66 -1.12 -7.88 -5.21
C ASN A 66 -1.42 -6.42 -4.88
N VAL A 67 -2.65 -5.97 -5.10
CA VAL A 67 -3.08 -4.62 -4.73
C VAL A 67 -3.10 -4.50 -3.21
N TYR A 68 -3.67 -5.48 -2.51
CA TYR A 68 -3.64 -5.52 -1.04
C TYR A 68 -2.23 -5.66 -0.48
N ARG A 69 -1.37 -6.49 -1.09
CA ARG A 69 0.05 -6.61 -0.69
C ARG A 69 0.76 -5.27 -0.76
N LEU A 70 0.66 -4.60 -1.90
CA LEU A 70 1.30 -3.29 -2.09
C LEU A 70 0.74 -2.26 -1.12
N LEU A 71 -0.58 -2.20 -0.93
CA LEU A 71 -1.18 -1.28 0.05
C LEU A 71 -0.65 -1.54 1.48
N CYS A 72 -0.53 -2.81 1.86
CA CYS A 72 0.00 -3.20 3.18
C CYS A 72 1.45 -2.73 3.36
N GLU A 73 2.33 -3.04 2.40
CA GLU A 73 3.74 -2.63 2.42
C GLU A 73 3.88 -1.11 2.50
N GLU A 74 3.11 -0.38 1.70
CA GLU A 74 3.15 1.07 1.66
C GLU A 74 2.63 1.69 2.97
N ALA A 75 1.53 1.16 3.54
CA ALA A 75 1.00 1.64 4.81
C ALA A 75 1.95 1.39 5.99
N ILE A 76 2.64 0.24 6.02
CA ILE A 76 3.67 -0.07 7.03
C ILE A 76 4.85 0.90 6.90
N GLU A 77 5.35 1.11 5.68
CA GLU A 77 6.50 1.99 5.45
C GLU A 77 6.21 3.44 5.88
N VAL A 78 4.99 3.91 5.59
CA VAL A 78 4.58 5.25 6.00
C VAL A 78 4.39 5.32 7.52
N PHE A 79 3.77 4.30 8.14
CA PHE A 79 3.62 4.22 9.59
C PHE A 79 4.96 4.25 10.34
N LEU A 80 5.98 3.55 9.83
CA LEU A 80 7.33 3.56 10.40
C LEU A 80 7.97 4.95 10.42
N LYS A 81 7.62 5.81 9.45
CA LYS A 81 8.18 7.16 9.32
C LYS A 81 7.35 8.22 10.04
N ASP A 82 6.06 7.96 10.22
CA ASP A 82 5.09 8.85 10.84
C ASP A 82 3.98 8.00 11.50
N PRO A 83 4.13 7.65 12.80
CA PRO A 83 3.26 6.69 13.49
C PRO A 83 1.89 7.30 13.83
N GLY A 84 1.11 7.60 12.79
CA GLY A 84 -0.30 7.97 12.90
C GLY A 84 -1.21 6.74 12.96
N ALA A 85 -2.23 6.79 13.82
CA ALA A 85 -3.17 5.69 14.03
C ALA A 85 -3.92 5.23 12.76
N TRP A 86 -4.09 6.12 11.78
CA TRP A 86 -4.82 5.81 10.55
C TRP A 86 -4.07 4.84 9.62
N HIS A 87 -2.73 4.97 9.50
CA HIS A 87 -1.92 4.07 8.67
C HIS A 87 -1.94 2.62 9.18
N LYS A 88 -1.98 2.46 10.52
CA LYS A 88 -2.14 1.15 11.16
C LYS A 88 -3.45 0.48 10.74
N GLY A 89 -4.55 1.24 10.71
CA GLY A 89 -5.86 0.74 10.25
C GLY A 89 -5.84 0.30 8.78
N ILE A 90 -5.19 1.09 7.91
CA ILE A 90 -5.04 0.74 6.49
C ILE A 90 -4.21 -0.54 6.32
N ALA A 91 -3.08 -0.66 7.03
CA ALA A 91 -2.23 -1.83 6.93
C ALA A 91 -2.95 -3.11 7.39
N LEU A 92 -3.75 -3.02 8.45
CA LEU A 92 -4.57 -4.13 8.93
C LEU A 92 -5.70 -4.49 7.97
N PHE A 93 -6.37 -3.50 7.40
CA PHE A 93 -7.38 -3.71 6.36
C PHE A 93 -6.77 -4.47 5.18
N ALA A 94 -5.61 -4.01 4.69
CA ALA A 94 -4.91 -4.64 3.59
C ALA A 94 -4.49 -6.07 3.95
N MET A 95 -3.91 -6.27 5.15
CA MET A 95 -3.49 -7.58 5.65
C MET A 95 -4.64 -8.60 5.70
N ARG A 96 -5.82 -8.20 6.22
CA ARG A 96 -7.02 -9.06 6.26
C ARG A 96 -7.45 -9.49 4.87
N ASN A 97 -7.46 -8.55 3.93
CA ASN A 97 -7.84 -8.84 2.56
C ASN A 97 -6.77 -9.65 1.80
N MET A 98 -5.49 -9.51 2.13
CA MET A 98 -4.44 -10.39 1.60
C MET A 98 -4.66 -11.85 2.02
N VAL A 99 -4.99 -12.08 3.30
CA VAL A 99 -5.28 -13.43 3.80
C VAL A 99 -6.52 -14.00 3.13
N SER A 100 -7.60 -13.22 3.02
CA SER A 100 -8.85 -13.69 2.39
C SER A 100 -8.71 -13.95 0.88
N THR A 101 -7.84 -13.20 0.19
CA THR A 101 -7.54 -13.36 -1.25
C THR A 101 -6.39 -14.33 -1.53
N GLN A 102 -5.90 -15.05 -0.51
CA GLN A 102 -4.78 -15.98 -0.66
C GLN A 102 -5.18 -17.21 -1.49
N THR A 103 -5.07 -17.11 -2.82
CA THR A 103 -5.40 -18.18 -3.77
C THR A 103 -4.26 -19.17 -4.02
N GLU A 104 -3.00 -18.78 -3.76
CA GLU A 104 -1.83 -19.55 -4.14
C GLU A 104 -0.83 -19.76 -3.00
N ARG A 105 -0.06 -20.86 -3.05
CA ARG A 105 1.01 -21.15 -2.08
C ARG A 105 2.07 -20.05 -2.01
N LYS A 106 2.39 -19.41 -3.14
CA LYS A 106 3.38 -18.33 -3.23
C LYS A 106 3.00 -17.09 -2.41
N HIS A 107 1.71 -16.85 -2.18
CA HIS A 107 1.21 -15.70 -1.42
C HIS A 107 1.47 -15.81 0.09
N ARG A 108 1.62 -17.04 0.61
CA ARG A 108 1.86 -17.28 2.04
C ARG A 108 3.14 -16.63 2.56
N GLN A 109 4.17 -16.57 1.72
CA GLN A 109 5.44 -15.96 2.12
C GLN A 109 5.29 -14.44 2.30
N ALA A 110 4.64 -13.76 1.34
CA ALA A 110 4.36 -12.33 1.43
C ALA A 110 3.47 -11.96 2.63
N ILE A 111 2.47 -12.80 2.94
CA ILE A 111 1.63 -12.65 4.14
C ILE A 111 2.48 -12.69 5.40
N LYS A 112 3.37 -13.68 5.53
CA LYS A 112 4.25 -13.83 6.69
C LYS A 112 5.20 -12.65 6.85
N GLU A 113 5.74 -12.13 5.75
CA GLU A 113 6.61 -10.96 5.74
C GLU A 113 5.85 -9.72 6.25
N CYS A 114 4.66 -9.44 5.71
CA CYS A 114 3.83 -8.33 6.18
C CYS A 114 3.43 -8.47 7.66
N GLN A 115 3.04 -9.67 8.10
CA GLN A 115 2.74 -9.92 9.52
C GLN A 115 3.95 -9.68 10.42
N SER A 116 5.15 -10.09 9.98
CA SER A 116 6.39 -9.87 10.72
C SER A 116 6.68 -8.38 10.90
N GLU A 117 6.56 -7.59 9.83
CA GLU A 117 6.77 -6.15 9.89
C GLU A 117 5.71 -5.46 10.78
N LEU A 118 4.44 -5.86 10.67
CA LEU A 118 3.37 -5.33 11.54
C LEU A 118 3.61 -5.63 13.02
N ARG A 119 4.21 -6.78 13.36
CA ARG A 119 4.60 -7.09 14.74
C ARG A 119 5.72 -6.18 15.24
N LYS A 120 6.72 -5.90 14.42
CA LYS A 120 7.85 -5.01 14.78
C LYS A 120 7.37 -3.60 15.13
N VAL A 121 6.28 -3.16 14.50
CA VAL A 121 5.72 -1.82 14.70
C VAL A 121 4.58 -1.78 15.74
N GLY A 122 4.46 -2.83 16.57
CA GLY A 122 3.54 -2.84 17.72
C GLY A 122 2.08 -3.13 17.39
N VAL A 123 1.79 -3.67 16.20
CA VAL A 123 0.41 -4.01 15.75
C VAL A 123 0.05 -5.47 16.07
N SER A 124 0.91 -6.17 16.84
CA SER A 124 0.85 -7.62 17.07
C SER A 124 -0.47 -8.14 17.65
N GLN A 125 -1.09 -7.41 18.58
CA GLN A 125 -2.32 -7.83 19.26
C GLN A 125 -3.52 -7.92 18.30
N GLU A 126 -3.55 -7.10 17.25
CA GLU A 126 -4.65 -7.01 16.28
C GLU A 126 -4.50 -7.99 15.11
N LEU A 127 -3.32 -8.62 14.96
CA LEU A 127 -3.05 -9.66 13.98
C LEU A 127 -3.59 -11.03 14.38
N THR A 128 -3.89 -11.27 15.66
CA THR A 128 -4.42 -12.56 16.14
C THR A 128 -5.81 -12.89 15.58
N ALA A 129 -6.51 -11.88 15.07
CA ALA A 129 -7.82 -11.99 14.43
C ALA A 129 -7.74 -12.02 12.88
N VAL A 130 -6.54 -12.09 12.30
CA VAL A 130 -6.26 -12.02 10.85
C VAL A 130 -5.57 -13.29 10.38
#